data_AF-A0A5K0Y6B9-F1
#
_entry.id   AF-A0A5K0Y6B9-F1
#
_cell.length_a   1.000
_cell.length_b   1.000
_cell.length_c   1.000
_cell.angle_alpha   90.00
_cell.angle_beta   90.00
_cell.angle_gamma   90.00
#
_symmetry.space_group_name_H-M   'P 1'
#
loop_
_entity.id
_entity.type
_entity.pdbx_description
1 polymer ?
#
loop_
_entity_poly.entity_id
_entity_poly.type
_entity_poly.pdbx_seq_one_letter_code
_entity_poly.pdbx_strand_id
1 'polypeptide(L)'
;VHSGLSEEEKMKVCSVLNHEKLSLEVCKHIAQNSRIPSRAAIQAVVCQQSKLKTLLESSDHQHRPMTSSPPALKPKEFKVPDKDAGNQIVLFAEKLDLSTENEKLKARLQGMQWKVMELEKMCRKMQTDMSKIMKSKVGSHGSARLPRLCS
;
A
#
# COMPACT_ATOMS: atom_id res chain seq x y z
N VAL A 1 -40.90 -7.43 -9.64
CA VAL A 1 -40.45 -8.75 -10.14
C VAL A 1 -39.69 -9.46 -9.01
N HIS A 2 -40.14 -10.40 -8.18
CA HIS A 2 -41.41 -11.02 -7.80
C HIS A 2 -41.39 -11.15 -6.25
N SER A 3 -42.48 -10.87 -5.53
CA SER A 3 -42.58 -11.00 -4.07
C SER A 3 -42.96 -12.41 -3.59
N GLY A 4 -43.25 -13.34 -4.52
CA GLY A 4 -43.83 -14.66 -4.23
C GLY A 4 -42.92 -15.86 -4.51
N LEU A 5 -41.63 -15.67 -4.79
CA LEU A 5 -40.72 -16.80 -5.00
C LEU A 5 -40.27 -17.39 -3.65
N SER A 6 -40.32 -18.71 -3.53
CA SER A 6 -39.75 -19.45 -2.42
C SER A 6 -38.22 -19.31 -2.40
N GLU A 7 -37.58 -19.68 -1.28
CA GLU A 7 -36.13 -19.67 -1.19
C GLU A 7 -35.47 -20.59 -2.23
N GLU A 8 -36.02 -21.79 -2.45
CA GLU A 8 -35.58 -22.70 -3.51
C GLU A 8 -35.61 -22.05 -4.91
N GLU A 9 -36.70 -21.36 -5.22
CA GLU A 9 -36.87 -20.73 -6.55
C GLU A 9 -35.89 -19.57 -6.74
N LYS A 10 -35.72 -18.73 -5.70
CA LYS A 10 -34.70 -17.68 -5.70
C LYS A 10 -33.31 -18.27 -5.88
N MET A 11 -33.01 -19.40 -5.23
CA MET A 11 -31.73 -20.08 -5.36
C MET A 11 -31.51 -20.63 -6.78
N LYS A 12 -32.53 -21.26 -7.39
CA LYS A 12 -32.48 -21.74 -8.78
C LYS A 12 -32.27 -20.61 -9.78
N VAL A 13 -32.88 -19.45 -9.57
CA VAL A 13 -32.66 -18.28 -10.43
C VAL A 13 -31.25 -17.73 -10.24
N CYS A 14 -30.77 -17.65 -8.99
CA CYS A 14 -29.44 -17.12 -8.71
C CYS A 14 -28.30 -18.06 -9.13
N SER A 15 -28.54 -19.38 -9.18
CA SER A 15 -27.49 -20.36 -9.54
C SER A 15 -27.01 -20.27 -10.99
N VAL A 16 -27.77 -19.60 -11.86
CA VAL A 16 -27.39 -19.35 -13.27
C VAL A 16 -26.37 -18.20 -13.37
N LEU A 17 -26.19 -17.40 -12.32
CA LEU A 17 -25.27 -16.28 -12.31
C LEU A 17 -23.81 -16.77 -12.29
N ASN A 18 -23.03 -16.35 -13.29
CA ASN A 18 -21.59 -16.55 -13.28
C ASN A 18 -20.91 -15.39 -12.51
N HIS A 19 -20.67 -15.60 -11.22
CA HIS A 19 -20.04 -14.61 -10.33
C HIS A 19 -18.60 -14.22 -10.71
N GLU A 20 -17.90 -15.03 -11.51
CA GLU A 20 -16.54 -14.71 -11.98
C GLU A 20 -16.56 -13.66 -13.09
N LYS A 21 -17.63 -13.59 -13.89
CA LYS A 21 -17.75 -12.62 -14.99
C LYS A 21 -18.41 -11.31 -14.58
N LEU A 22 -18.94 -11.22 -13.36
CA LEU A 22 -19.57 -10.00 -12.85
C LEU A 22 -18.52 -8.95 -12.47
N SER A 23 -18.89 -7.68 -12.65
CA SER A 23 -18.09 -6.54 -12.19
C SER A 23 -18.14 -6.44 -10.66
N LEU A 24 -17.16 -5.71 -10.10
CA LEU A 24 -17.08 -5.48 -8.66
C LEU A 24 -18.37 -4.85 -8.12
N GLU A 25 -18.88 -3.82 -8.79
CA GLU A 25 -20.07 -3.10 -8.33
C GLU A 25 -21.31 -4.00 -8.34
N VAL A 26 -21.47 -4.86 -9.36
CA VAL A 26 -22.60 -5.80 -9.42
C VAL A 26 -22.52 -6.83 -8.29
N CYS A 27 -21.34 -7.40 -7.99
CA CYS A 27 -21.20 -8.31 -6.85
C CYS A 27 -21.50 -7.63 -5.50
N LYS A 28 -21.15 -6.36 -5.34
CA LYS A 28 -21.49 -5.56 -4.15
C LYS A 28 -23.00 -5.34 -4.03
N HIS A 29 -23.67 -5.02 -5.15
CA HIS A 29 -25.13 -4.91 -5.17
C HIS A 29 -25.82 -6.24 -4.83
N ILE A 30 -25.31 -7.36 -5.34
CA ILE A 30 -25.82 -8.70 -5.01
C ILE A 30 -25.66 -8.99 -3.51
N ALA A 31 -24.50 -8.66 -2.93
CA ALA A 31 -24.21 -8.88 -1.52
C ALA A 31 -25.10 -8.07 -0.58
N GLN A 32 -25.51 -6.86 -0.98
CA GLN A 32 -26.35 -5.96 -0.17
C GLN A 32 -27.86 -6.20 -0.37
N ASN A 33 -28.24 -6.99 -1.38
CA ASN A 33 -29.63 -7.18 -1.72
C ASN A 33 -30.26 -8.31 -0.90
N SER A 34 -31.12 -7.95 0.06
CA SER A 34 -31.84 -8.90 0.92
C SER A 34 -32.80 -9.85 0.19
N ARG A 35 -33.08 -9.60 -1.11
CA ARG A 35 -33.91 -10.47 -1.95
C ARG A 35 -33.11 -11.62 -2.57
N ILE A 36 -31.78 -11.55 -2.56
CA ILE A 36 -30.88 -12.61 -3.00
C ILE A 36 -30.69 -13.62 -1.85
N PRO A 37 -30.74 -14.93 -2.10
CA PRO A 37 -30.42 -15.93 -1.09
C PRO A 37 -29.02 -15.72 -0.52
N SER A 38 -28.87 -15.86 0.80
CA SER A 38 -27.61 -15.67 1.52
C SER A 38 -26.43 -16.40 0.87
N ARG A 39 -26.66 -17.64 0.41
CA ARG A 39 -25.66 -18.45 -0.29
C ARG A 39 -25.12 -17.80 -1.56
N ALA A 40 -26.00 -17.23 -2.40
CA ALA A 40 -25.60 -16.55 -3.64
C ALA A 40 -24.91 -15.21 -3.35
N ALA A 41 -25.35 -14.49 -2.31
CA ALA A 41 -24.67 -13.29 -1.83
C ALA A 41 -23.24 -13.60 -1.35
N ILE A 42 -23.07 -14.68 -0.57
CA ILE A 42 -21.75 -15.16 -0.13
C ILE A 42 -20.87 -15.53 -1.33
N GLN A 43 -21.40 -16.26 -2.32
CA GLN A 43 -20.65 -16.60 -3.54
C GLN A 43 -20.15 -15.35 -4.30
N ALA A 44 -20.98 -14.30 -4.39
CA ALA A 44 -20.57 -13.03 -4.99
C ALA A 44 -19.40 -12.37 -4.24
N VAL A 45 -19.43 -12.39 -2.90
CA VAL A 45 -18.37 -11.85 -2.05
C VAL A 45 -17.09 -12.69 -2.15
N VAL A 46 -17.20 -14.02 -2.13
CA VAL A 46 -16.05 -14.94 -2.26
C VAL A 46 -15.36 -14.75 -3.62
N CYS A 47 -16.12 -14.57 -4.71
CA CYS A 47 -15.54 -14.28 -6.03
C CYS A 47 -14.80 -12.94 -6.09
N GLN A 48 -15.24 -11.92 -5.34
CA GLN A 48 -14.49 -10.68 -5.23
C GLN A 48 -13.18 -10.90 -4.46
N GLN A 49 -13.22 -11.68 -3.38
CA GLN A 49 -12.04 -12.00 -2.57
C GLN A 49 -11.01 -12.81 -3.35
N SER A 50 -11.42 -13.80 -4.14
CA SER A 50 -10.49 -14.59 -4.97
C SER A 50 -9.78 -13.73 -6.02
N LYS A 51 -10.50 -12.82 -6.70
CA LYS A 51 -9.91 -11.88 -7.66
C LYS A 51 -8.85 -10.97 -7.01
N LEU A 52 -9.12 -10.49 -5.80
CA LEU A 52 -8.16 -9.67 -5.04
C LEU A 52 -6.92 -10.46 -4.63
N LYS A 53 -7.09 -11.71 -4.16
CA LYS A 53 -5.96 -12.60 -3.85
C LYS A 53 -5.07 -12.82 -5.07
N THR A 54 -5.64 -13.15 -6.22
CA THR A 54 -4.87 -13.38 -7.45
C THR A 54 -4.09 -12.14 -7.87
N LEU A 55 -4.67 -10.94 -7.72
CA LEU A 55 -3.96 -9.68 -8.00
C LEU A 55 -2.80 -9.45 -7.02
N LEU A 56 -2.98 -9.77 -5.74
CA LEU A 56 -1.94 -9.63 -4.71
C LEU A 56 -0.80 -10.64 -4.91
N GLU A 57 -1.13 -11.92 -5.10
CA GLU A 57 -0.15 -12.98 -5.40
C GLU A 57 0.66 -12.67 -6.67
N SER A 58 0.02 -12.10 -7.70
CA SER A 58 0.70 -11.67 -8.92
C SER A 58 1.68 -10.50 -8.69
N SER A 59 1.47 -9.71 -7.64
CA SER A 59 2.34 -8.58 -7.28
C SER A 59 3.55 -9.05 -6.45
N ASP A 60 3.37 -10.06 -5.59
CA ASP A 60 4.45 -10.64 -4.77
C ASP A 60 5.50 -11.40 -5.60
N HIS A 61 5.10 -11.94 -6.75
CA HIS A 61 6.04 -12.59 -7.67
C HIS A 61 7.05 -11.62 -8.33
N GLN A 62 6.84 -10.30 -8.23
CA GLN A 62 7.81 -9.31 -8.73
C GLN A 62 8.93 -8.97 -7.73
N HIS A 63 8.83 -9.43 -6.47
CA HIS A 63 9.78 -9.08 -5.40
C HIS A 63 10.44 -10.30 -4.74
N ARG A 64 10.76 -11.37 -5.49
CA ARG A 64 11.61 -12.46 -4.98
C ARG A 64 13.08 -12.20 -5.32
N PRO A 65 13.97 -11.90 -4.36
CA PRO A 65 15.40 -12.06 -4.56
C PRO A 65 15.66 -13.56 -4.75
N MET A 66 16.33 -13.90 -5.84
CA MET A 66 16.84 -15.25 -6.11
C MET A 66 17.70 -15.73 -4.93
N THR A 67 17.15 -16.62 -4.10
CA THR A 67 17.94 -17.59 -3.34
C THR A 67 17.34 -18.98 -3.55
N SER A 68 18.25 -19.91 -3.83
CA SER A 68 18.11 -21.19 -4.50
C SER A 68 17.32 -22.26 -3.74
N SER A 69 16.29 -22.85 -4.36
CA SER A 69 15.97 -24.30 -4.32
C SER A 69 14.82 -24.63 -5.30
N PRO A 70 14.75 -25.82 -5.93
CA PRO A 70 13.88 -26.07 -7.08
C PRO A 70 12.41 -26.40 -6.74
N PRO A 71 11.47 -26.21 -7.68
CA PRO A 71 10.03 -26.31 -7.42
C PRO A 71 9.47 -27.71 -7.67
N ALA A 72 8.70 -28.25 -6.72
CA ALA A 72 7.86 -29.42 -6.95
C ALA A 72 6.42 -28.98 -7.26
N LEU A 73 6.12 -28.85 -8.55
CA LEU A 73 4.74 -28.73 -9.05
C LEU A 73 4.04 -30.10 -9.00
N LYS A 74 2.83 -30.14 -8.44
CA LYS A 74 1.79 -31.12 -8.79
C LYS A 74 0.45 -30.36 -8.90
N PRO A 75 -0.19 -30.33 -10.07
CA PRO A 75 -1.57 -29.88 -10.20
C PRO A 75 -2.50 -31.07 -9.88
N LYS A 76 -3.50 -30.88 -9.00
CA LYS A 76 -4.62 -31.82 -8.93
C LYS A 76 -5.92 -31.14 -8.48
N GLU A 77 -6.76 -30.92 -9.48
CA GLU A 77 -8.22 -31.03 -9.54
C GLU A 77 -9.03 -31.03 -8.22
N PHE A 78 -9.97 -30.08 -8.19
CA PHE A 78 -11.31 -30.16 -7.59
C PHE A 78 -11.56 -31.23 -6.53
N LYS A 79 -11.53 -30.81 -5.27
CA LYS A 79 -12.57 -31.11 -4.28
C LYS A 79 -12.74 -29.90 -3.38
N VAL A 80 -13.98 -29.49 -3.17
CA VAL A 80 -14.37 -28.58 -2.07
C VAL A 80 -14.32 -29.41 -0.78
N PRO A 81 -13.60 -28.95 0.25
CA PRO A 81 -14.01 -29.19 1.61
C PRO A 81 -14.35 -27.86 2.27
N ASP A 82 -15.55 -27.87 2.84
CA ASP A 82 -15.99 -27.00 3.92
C ASP A 82 -14.90 -26.82 5.00
N LYS A 83 -14.96 -25.69 5.72
CA LYS A 83 -14.02 -25.15 6.71
C LYS A 83 -12.90 -24.27 6.17
N ASP A 84 -13.19 -22.97 6.03
CA ASP A 84 -12.23 -21.95 6.46
C ASP A 84 -12.87 -20.56 6.66
N ALA A 85 -13.47 -20.35 7.84
CA ALA A 85 -13.80 -19.00 8.30
C ALA A 85 -12.56 -18.22 8.78
N GLY A 86 -11.39 -18.87 8.86
CA GLY A 86 -10.13 -18.27 9.32
C GLY A 86 -9.45 -17.44 8.25
N ASN A 87 -9.36 -17.93 7.01
CA ASN A 87 -8.66 -17.22 5.94
C ASN A 87 -9.34 -15.92 5.49
N GLN A 88 -10.66 -15.77 5.69
CA GLN A 88 -11.35 -14.51 5.40
C GLN A 88 -10.93 -13.41 6.38
N ILE A 89 -10.80 -13.72 7.67
CA ILE A 89 -10.33 -12.78 8.70
C ILE A 89 -8.87 -12.38 8.43
N VAL A 90 -8.05 -13.34 7.99
CA VAL A 90 -6.62 -13.11 7.72
C VAL A 90 -6.40 -12.10 6.59
N LEU A 91 -7.17 -12.13 5.50
CA LEU A 91 -7.02 -11.16 4.39
C LEU A 91 -7.49 -9.75 4.75
N PHE A 92 -8.57 -9.64 5.53
CA PHE A 92 -9.01 -8.34 6.03
C PHE A 92 -8.00 -7.79 7.05
N ALA A 93 -7.40 -8.65 7.87
CA ALA A 93 -6.32 -8.29 8.77
C ALA A 93 -5.06 -7.85 8.00
N GLU A 94 -4.63 -8.58 6.97
CA GLU A 94 -3.49 -8.23 6.12
C GLU A 94 -3.71 -6.93 5.33
N LYS A 95 -4.94 -6.69 4.84
CA LYS A 95 -5.31 -5.41 4.21
C LYS A 95 -5.28 -4.24 5.20
N LEU A 96 -5.71 -4.46 6.45
CA LEU A 96 -5.55 -3.49 7.52
C LEU A 96 -4.05 -3.24 7.82
N ASP A 97 -3.23 -4.28 7.74
CA ASP A 97 -1.79 -4.20 8.01
C ASP A 97 -1.04 -3.40 6.92
N LEU A 98 -1.36 -3.63 5.63
CA LEU A 98 -0.84 -2.83 4.51
C LEU A 98 -1.26 -1.35 4.62
N SER A 99 -2.51 -1.09 5.02
CA SER A 99 -2.98 0.27 5.27
C SER A 99 -2.21 0.93 6.42
N THR A 100 -1.85 0.16 7.44
CA THR A 100 -1.14 0.63 8.63
C THR A 100 0.34 0.92 8.33
N GLU A 101 1.01 0.04 7.59
CA GLU A 101 2.39 0.27 7.15
C GLU A 101 2.51 1.47 6.19
N ASN A 102 1.49 1.74 5.37
CA ASN A 102 1.46 2.93 4.50
C ASN A 102 1.36 4.24 5.32
N GLU A 103 0.49 4.28 6.33
CA GLU A 103 0.41 5.45 7.24
C GLU A 103 1.69 5.65 8.05
N LYS A 104 2.33 4.56 8.49
CA LYS A 104 3.64 4.60 9.16
C LYS A 104 4.74 5.11 8.24
N LEU A 105 4.76 4.69 6.98
CA LEU A 105 5.70 5.19 5.98
C LEU A 105 5.49 6.69 5.73
N LYS A 106 4.24 7.13 5.62
CA LYS A 106 3.88 8.54 5.46
C LYS A 106 4.34 9.39 6.65
N ALA A 107 4.13 8.91 7.88
CA ALA A 107 4.61 9.58 9.08
C ALA A 107 6.15 9.69 9.10
N ARG A 108 6.87 8.62 8.70
CA ARG A 108 8.34 8.65 8.56
C ARG A 108 8.79 9.68 7.53
N LEU A 109 8.14 9.73 6.37
CA LEU A 109 8.46 10.67 5.31
C LEU A 109 8.27 12.12 5.76
N GLN A 110 7.15 12.43 6.43
CA GLN A 110 6.90 13.75 7.01
C GLN A 110 7.97 14.13 8.06
N GLY A 111 8.35 13.18 8.92
CA GLY A 111 9.44 13.40 9.87
C GLY A 111 10.78 13.67 9.19
N MET A 112 11.09 12.98 8.09
CA MET A 112 12.28 13.25 7.29
C MET A 112 12.24 14.64 6.66
N GLN A 113 11.11 15.03 6.07
CA GLN A 113 10.92 16.36 5.48
C GLN A 113 11.11 17.48 6.52
N TRP A 114 10.57 17.31 7.73
CA TRP A 114 10.77 18.26 8.82
C TRP A 114 12.25 18.40 9.21
N LYS A 115 12.95 17.27 9.34
CA LYS A 115 14.39 17.28 9.65
C LYS A 115 15.21 17.98 8.57
N VAL A 116 14.91 17.71 7.29
CA VAL A 116 15.57 18.38 6.16
C VAL A 116 15.33 19.89 6.21
N MET A 117 14.08 20.31 6.44
CA MET A 117 13.74 21.73 6.54
C MET A 117 14.51 22.46 7.64
N GLU A 118 14.59 21.88 8.85
CA GLU A 118 15.32 22.50 9.95
C GLU A 118 16.84 22.49 9.71
N LEU A 119 17.38 21.41 9.12
CA LEU A 119 18.79 21.35 8.72
C LEU A 119 19.13 22.43 7.70
N GLU A 120 18.33 22.58 6.64
CA GLU A 120 18.52 23.61 5.62
C GLU A 120 18.50 25.02 6.23
N LYS A 121 17.60 25.26 7.19
CA LYS A 121 17.52 26.54 7.91
C LYS A 121 18.79 26.81 8.72
N MET A 122 19.35 25.80 9.38
CA MET A 122 20.61 25.93 10.10
C MET A 122 21.79 26.14 9.15
N CYS A 123 21.82 25.44 8.01
CA CYS A 123 22.82 25.64 6.95
C CYS A 123 22.78 27.08 6.39
N ARG A 124 21.59 27.65 6.16
CA ARG A 124 21.44 29.05 5.70
C ARG A 124 22.00 30.05 6.70
N LYS A 125 21.78 29.83 8.00
CA LYS A 125 22.35 30.67 9.07
C LYS A 125 23.89 30.58 9.06
N MET A 126 24.41 29.37 9.05
CA MET A 126 25.86 29.12 9.03
C MET A 126 26.52 29.77 7.80
N GLN A 127 25.91 29.64 6.63
CA GLN A 127 26.40 30.28 5.39
C GLN A 127 26.45 31.81 5.51
N THR A 128 25.43 32.41 6.15
CA THR A 128 25.37 33.86 6.39
C THR A 128 26.51 34.30 7.30
N ASP A 129 26.75 33.56 8.39
CA ASP A 129 27.80 33.90 9.35
C ASP A 129 29.21 33.68 8.77
N MET A 130 29.43 32.60 8.04
CA MET A 130 30.67 32.38 7.28
C MET A 130 30.93 33.54 6.30
N SER A 131 29.89 34.00 5.59
CA SER A 131 30.03 35.12 4.66
C SER A 131 30.43 36.42 5.37
N LYS A 132 29.94 36.68 6.58
CA LYS A 132 30.35 37.84 7.39
C LYS A 132 31.82 37.74 7.82
N ILE A 133 32.24 36.56 8.28
CA ILE A 133 33.62 36.29 8.71
C ILE A 133 34.60 36.45 7.54
N MET A 134 34.24 35.97 6.35
CA MET A 134 35.10 36.12 5.16
C MET A 134 35.24 37.59 4.74
N LYS A 135 34.17 38.39 4.84
CA LYS A 135 34.19 39.83 4.53
C LYS A 135 35.06 40.62 5.51
N SER A 136 35.00 40.31 6.81
CA SER A 136 35.85 40.98 7.81
C SER A 136 37.33 40.61 7.69
N LYS A 137 37.64 39.41 7.18
CA LYS A 137 39.03 38.95 6.98
C LYS A 137 39.73 39.59 5.77
N VAL A 138 38.99 39.93 4.72
CA VAL A 138 39.53 40.65 3.53
C VAL A 138 39.75 42.15 3.82
N GLY A 139 38.95 42.77 4.69
CA GLY A 139 39.12 44.19 5.06
C GLY A 139 40.34 44.49 5.96
N SER A 140 40.96 43.47 6.58
CA SER A 140 42.03 43.65 7.58
C SER A 140 43.46 43.53 7.00
N HIS A 141 43.62 42.97 5.79
CA HIS A 141 44.95 42.79 5.17
C HIS A 141 45.47 44.02 4.39
N GLY A 142 44.85 45.19 4.57
CA GLY A 142 45.14 46.41 3.81
C GLY A 142 45.90 47.50 4.55
N SER A 143 46.76 47.23 5.53
CA SER A 143 47.75 48.22 6.00
C SER A 143 48.82 47.62 6.94
N ALA A 144 49.68 46.75 6.43
CA ALA A 144 50.97 46.50 7.08
C ALA A 144 52.06 47.24 6.30
N ARG A 145 52.19 48.56 6.54
CA ARG A 145 53.35 49.32 6.06
C ARG A 145 54.58 48.81 6.80
N LEU A 146 55.45 48.08 6.10
CA LEU A 146 56.73 47.64 6.63
C LEU A 146 57.62 48.87 6.91
N PRO A 147 58.35 48.93 8.05
CA PRO A 147 59.23 50.04 8.36
C PRO A 147 60.39 50.09 7.36
N ARG A 148 60.67 51.28 6.81
CA ARG A 148 61.86 51.50 5.98
C ARG A 148 63.08 51.60 6.89
N LEU A 149 64.06 50.73 6.66
CA LEU A 149 65.38 50.85 7.25
C LEU A 149 66.18 51.85 6.41
N CYS A 150 66.61 52.94 7.03
CA CYS A 150 67.46 53.95 6.40
C CYS A 150 68.90 53.45 6.30
N SER A 151 69.58 53.83 5.21
CA SER A 151 71.01 53.59 4.93
C SER A 151 71.91 54.52 5.72
#